data_AF-A0A1G0CS88-F1
#
_entry.id   AF-A0A1G0CS88-F1
#
_cell.length_a   1.000
_cell.length_b   1.000
_cell.length_c   1.000
_cell.angle_alpha   90.00
_cell.angle_beta   90.00
_cell.angle_gamma   90.00
#
_symmetry.space_group_name_H-M   'P 1'
#
loop_
_entity.id
_entity.type
_entity.pdbx_description
1 polymer ?
#
loop_
_entity_poly.entity_id
_entity_poly.type
_entity_poly.pdbx_seq_one_letter_code
_entity_poly.pdbx_strand_id
1 'polypeptide(L)' 'MRAIFNDACRITAPFFDAENSWGNASLTMYARQTVREAYPQLTQQDVAILLSSVQRFHAGNAK' A
#
# COMPACT_ATOMS: atom_id res chain seq x y z
N MET A 1 -8.40 -12.62 -3.80
CA MET A 1 -7.63 -11.37 -3.94
C MET A 1 -8.43 -10.09 -3.68
N ARG A 2 -9.68 -9.93 -4.16
CA ARG A 2 -10.41 -8.65 -4.02
C ARG A 2 -10.64 -8.20 -2.56
N ALA A 3 -10.88 -9.13 -1.64
CA ALA A 3 -11.00 -8.82 -0.20
C ALA A 3 -9.68 -8.29 0.40
N ILE A 4 -8.56 -8.95 0.07
CA ILE A 4 -7.20 -8.54 0.49
C ILE A 4 -6.85 -7.16 -0.07
N PHE A 5 -7.27 -6.87 -1.31
CA PHE A 5 -7.03 -5.56 -1.93
C PHE A 5 -7.72 -4.42 -1.20
N ASN A 6 -9.01 -4.56 -0.88
CA ASN A 6 -9.74 -3.50 -0.16
C ASN A 6 -9.13 -3.19 1.20
N ASP A 7 -8.75 -4.24 1.93
CA ASP A 7 -8.10 -4.06 3.23
C ASP A 7 -6.67 -3.51 3.09
N ALA A 8 -5.90 -3.97 2.10
CA ALA A 8 -4.58 -3.42 1.78
C ALA A 8 -4.66 -1.92 1.45
N CYS A 9 -5.65 -1.46 0.68
CA CYS A 9 -5.87 -0.04 0.44
C CYS A 9 -6.11 0.74 1.74
N ARG A 10 -6.89 0.18 2.67
CA ARG A 10 -7.20 0.80 3.96
C ARG A 10 -5.98 0.91 4.86
N ILE A 11 -5.25 -0.18 5.09
CA ILE A 11 -4.10 -0.20 6.00
C ILE A 11 -2.90 0.58 5.46
N THR A 12 -2.82 0.77 4.14
CA THR A 12 -1.73 1.52 3.51
C THR A 12 -2.06 2.98 3.20
N ALA A 13 -3.33 3.40 3.32
CA ALA A 13 -3.76 4.77 3.05
C ALA A 13 -2.88 5.84 3.72
N PRO A 14 -2.47 5.71 4.99
CA PRO A 14 -1.63 6.72 5.64
C PRO A 14 -0.25 6.93 4.99
N PHE A 15 0.25 5.96 4.24
CA PHE A 15 1.56 6.04 3.57
C PHE A 15 1.49 6.66 2.18
N PHE A 16 0.29 6.80 1.62
CA PHE A 16 0.03 7.43 0.33
C PHE A 16 -0.63 8.81 0.46
N ASP A 17 -0.88 9.25 1.68
CA ASP A 17 -1.38 10.59 1.99
C ASP A 17 -0.24 11.62 1.84
N ALA A 18 -0.47 12.63 1.00
CA ALA A 18 0.50 13.70 0.75
C ALA A 18 0.74 14.55 2.01
N GLU A 19 -0.28 14.72 2.86
CA GLU A 19 -0.16 15.46 4.13
C GLU A 19 0.68 14.70 5.17
N ASN A 20 0.80 13.39 5.00
CA ASN A 20 1.54 12.51 5.91
C ASN A 20 2.93 12.11 5.37
N SER A 21 3.41 12.83 4.35
CA SER A 21 4.75 12.62 3.79
C SER A 21 5.83 13.30 4.65
N TRP A 22 6.94 12.61 4.89
CA TRP A 22 8.09 13.21 5.59
C TRP A 22 9.12 13.66 4.55
N GLY A 23 9.26 14.97 4.36
CA GLY A 23 10.29 15.56 3.50
C GLY A 23 10.23 15.11 2.03
N ASN A 24 9.03 14.98 1.46
CA ASN A 24 8.82 14.51 0.08
C ASN A 24 9.25 13.04 -0.18
N ALA A 25 9.62 12.28 0.86
CA ALA A 25 9.99 10.88 0.73
C ALA A 25 8.75 9.98 0.79
N SER A 26 8.59 9.14 -0.23
CA SER A 26 7.49 8.17 -0.29
C SER A 26 7.64 7.10 0.79
N LEU A 27 6.63 6.93 1.64
CA LEU A 27 6.61 5.93 2.72
C LEU A 27 6.28 4.52 2.20
N THR A 28 6.54 4.23 0.91
CA THR A 28 6.18 2.97 0.24
C THR A 28 6.85 1.75 0.87
N MET A 29 8.03 1.93 1.47
CA MET A 29 8.70 0.86 2.21
C MET A 29 7.88 0.42 3.43
N TYR A 30 7.26 1.36 4.14
CA TYR A 30 6.38 1.06 5.28
C TYR A 30 5.07 0.44 4.80
N ALA A 31 4.49 0.90 3.70
CA ALA A 31 3.33 0.25 3.08
C ALA A 31 3.62 -1.23 2.74
N ARG A 32 4.82 -1.53 2.23
CA ARG A 32 5.25 -2.91 1.96
C ARG A 32 5.37 -3.72 3.25
N GLN A 33 5.98 -3.16 4.28
CA GLN A 33 6.15 -3.83 5.56
C GLN A 33 4.79 -4.15 6.21
N THR A 34 3.89 -3.18 6.27
CA THR A 34 2.53 -3.34 6.81
C THR A 34 1.76 -4.45 6.07
N VAL A 35 1.86 -4.53 4.75
CA VAL A 35 1.22 -5.61 3.98
C VAL A 35 1.83 -6.98 4.30
N ARG A 36 3.15 -7.07 4.47
CA ARG A 36 3.82 -8.33 4.83
C ARG A 36 3.44 -8.81 6.23
N GLU A 37 3.26 -7.89 7.18
CA GLU A 37 2.84 -8.20 8.54
C GLU A 37 1.37 -8.64 8.60
N ALA A 38 0.49 -7.99 7.83
CA ALA A 38 -0.93 -8.35 7.76
C ALA A 38 -1.19 -9.66 7.00
N TYR A 39 -0.32 -9.99 6.04
CA TYR A 39 -0.49 -11.14 5.14
C TYR A 39 0.81 -11.95 4.99
N PRO A 40 1.32 -12.58 6.06
CA PRO A 40 2.59 -13.31 6.06
C PRO A 40 2.61 -14.52 5.10
N GLN A 41 1.44 -15.04 4.73
CA GLN A 41 1.25 -16.14 3.79
C GLN A 41 1.41 -15.74 2.32
N LEU A 42 1.42 -14.44 2.00
CA LEU A 42 1.61 -13.98 0.62
C LEU A 42 3.07 -14.11 0.21
N THR A 43 3.28 -14.51 -1.05
CA THR A 43 4.61 -14.51 -1.64
C THR A 43 5.08 -13.07 -1.86
N GLN A 44 6.39 -12.87 -2.01
CA GLN A 44 6.92 -11.54 -2.34
C GLN A 44 6.36 -11.00 -3.66
N GLN A 45 6.09 -11.88 -4.62
CA GLN A 45 5.48 -11.51 -5.90
C GLN A 45 4.04 -11.02 -5.71
N ASP A 46 3.24 -11.72 -4.91
CA ASP A 46 1.87 -11.30 -4.62
C ASP A 46 1.82 -9.95 -3.93
N VAL A 47 2.72 -9.73 -2.95
CA VAL A 47 2.86 -8.45 -2.26
C VAL A 47 3.22 -7.33 -3.25
N ALA A 48 4.14 -7.58 -4.19
CA ALA A 48 4.53 -6.60 -5.19
C ALA A 48 3.37 -6.23 -6.15
N ILE A 49 2.62 -7.23 -6.62
CA ILE A 49 1.43 -7.02 -7.47
C ILE A 49 0.36 -6.22 -6.71
N LEU A 50 0.13 -6.57 -5.45
CA LEU A 50 -0.84 -5.91 -4.58
C LEU A 50 -0.48 -4.44 -4.36
N LEU A 51 0.77 -4.15 -3.97
CA LEU A 51 1.26 -2.78 -3.76
C LEU A 51 1.20 -1.93 -5.03
N SER A 52 1.55 -2.51 -6.18
CA SER A 52 1.46 -1.81 -7.47
C SER A 52 0.02 -1.38 -7.77
N SER A 53 -0.95 -2.24 -7.45
CA SER A 53 -2.37 -1.97 -7.61
C SER A 53 -2.87 -0.90 -6.63
N VAL A 54 -2.44 -0.98 -5.36
CA VAL A 54 -2.76 -0.02 -4.29
C VAL A 54 -2.20 1.37 -4.60
N GLN A 55 -0.95 1.45 -5.06
CA GLN A 55 -0.32 2.71 -5.44
C GLN A 55 -1.09 3.39 -6.57
N ARG A 56 -1.53 2.63 -7.59
CA ARG A 56 -2.36 3.16 -8.68
C ARG A 56 -3.73 3.64 -8.20
N PHE A 57 -4.33 2.94 -7.24
CA PHE A 57 -5.61 3.33 -6.65
C PHE A 57 -5.51 4.68 -5.91
N HIS A 58 -4.50 4.85 -5.06
CA HIS A 58 -4.31 6.11 -4.33
C HIS A 58 -3.89 7.26 -5.25
N ALA A 59 -3.04 7.01 -6.25
CA ALA A 59 -2.69 8.03 -7.24
C ALA A 59 -3.89 8.50 -8.08
N GLY A 60 -4.87 7.62 -8.34
CA GLY A 60 -6.10 7.97 -9.05
C GLY A 60 -7.14 8.71 -8.20
N ASN A 61 -7.08 8.56 -6.87
CA ASN A 61 -8.01 9.18 -5.92
C ASN A 61 -7.50 10.50 -5.31
N ALA A 62 -6.24 10.88 -5.55
CA ALA A 62 -5.65 12.12 -5.05
C ALA A 62 -6.12 13.38 -5.83
N LYS A 63 -7.41 13.46 -6.18
CA LYS A 63 -7.98 14.54 -7.01
C LYS A 63 -8.89 15.46 -6.22
#